data_AF-A0AAV5AW53-F1
#
_entry.id   AF-A0AAV5AW53-F1
#
_cell.length_a   1.000
_cell.length_b   1.000
_cell.length_c   1.000
_cell.angle_alpha   90.00
_cell.angle_beta   90.00
_cell.angle_gamma   90.00
#
_symmetry.space_group_name_H-M   'P 1'
#
loop_
_entity.id
_entity.type
_entity.pdbx_description
1 polymer ?
#
loop_
_entity_poly.entity_id
_entity_poly.type
_entity_poly.pdbx_seq_one_letter_code
_entity_poly.pdbx_strand_id
1 'polypeptide(L)' 'MFIGCSKGEIELQQTIVTQARVFYLGIESPNPDIGITNDLYINQITMQYYIKSSEGWGKAYQ' A
#
# COMPACT_ATOMS: atom_id res chain seq x y z
N MET A 1 -25.88 -3.26 -9.61
CA MET A 1 -25.84 -4.28 -8.54
C MET A 1 -24.39 -4.34 -8.08
N PHE A 2 -24.13 -4.02 -6.81
CA PHE A 2 -22.77 -3.79 -6.31
C PHE A 2 -21.90 -5.03 -6.52
N ILE A 3 -20.81 -4.86 -7.26
CA ILE A 3 -19.78 -5.88 -7.49
C ILE A 3 -19.08 -6.04 -6.14
N GLY A 4 -19.58 -6.98 -5.33
CA GLY A 4 -19.07 -7.28 -4.01
C GLY A 4 -17.61 -7.70 -4.12
N CYS A 5 -16.74 -6.96 -3.47
CA CYS A 5 -15.32 -7.27 -3.37
C CYS A 5 -15.15 -8.68 -2.77
N SER A 6 -14.34 -9.52 -3.41
CA SER A 6 -14.04 -10.87 -2.96
C SER A 6 -13.37 -10.78 -1.59
N LYS A 7 -13.97 -11.38 -0.57
CA LYS A 7 -13.53 -11.34 0.83
C LYS A 7 -12.03 -11.62 1.02
N GLY A 8 -11.41 -12.45 0.19
CA GLY A 8 -9.97 -12.75 0.25
C GLY A 8 -9.05 -11.60 -0.21
N GLU A 9 -9.47 -10.77 -1.17
CA GLU A 9 -8.72 -9.57 -1.61
C GLU A 9 -8.84 -8.45 -0.58
N ILE A 10 -10.02 -8.35 0.04
CA ILE A 10 -10.29 -7.40 1.11
C ILE A 10 -9.46 -7.71 2.36
N GLU A 11 -9.30 -8.98 2.76
CA GLU A 11 -8.57 -9.35 3.99
C GLU A 11 -7.06 -9.02 3.91
N LEU A 12 -6.43 -9.22 2.75
CA LEU A 12 -5.03 -8.83 2.52
C LEU A 12 -4.87 -7.30 2.51
N GLN A 13 -5.72 -6.58 1.77
CA GLN A 13 -5.65 -5.13 1.70
C GLN A 13 -6.01 -4.46 3.04
N GLN A 14 -6.98 -5.00 3.78
CA GLN A 14 -7.35 -4.51 5.11
C GLN A 14 -6.25 -4.77 6.13
N THR A 15 -5.57 -5.92 6.09
CA THR A 15 -4.47 -6.19 7.03
C THR A 15 -3.31 -5.21 6.84
N ILE A 16 -2.94 -4.93 5.59
CA ILE A 16 -1.85 -4.01 5.24
C ILE A 16 -2.20 -2.57 5.61
N VAL A 17 -3.43 -2.13 5.32
CA VAL A 17 -3.90 -0.77 5.64
C VAL A 17 -4.09 -0.58 7.15
N THR A 18 -4.42 -1.63 7.89
CA THR A 18 -4.64 -1.53 9.35
C THR A 18 -3.31 -1.56 10.15
N GLN A 19 -2.25 -2.12 9.57
CA GLN A 19 -0.90 -2.12 10.17
C GLN A 19 -0.04 -0.91 9.74
N ALA A 20 -0.51 -0.14 8.77
CA ALA A 20 0.22 1.02 8.26
C ALA A 20 0.36 2.09 9.35
N ARG A 21 1.59 2.54 9.59
CA ARG A 21 1.87 3.60 10.57
C ARG A 21 1.55 4.98 9.99
N VAL A 22 2.09 5.31 8.82
CA VAL A 22 1.82 6.55 8.09
C VAL A 22 1.41 6.24 6.65
N PHE A 23 0.51 7.07 6.12
CA PHE A 23 0.08 7.04 4.73
C PHE A 23 0.76 8.14 3.93
N TYR A 24 1.43 7.75 2.85
CA TYR A 24 1.98 8.63 1.84
C TYR A 24 1.18 8.51 0.56
N LEU A 25 0.99 9.64 -0.12
CA LEU A 25 0.30 9.71 -1.40
C LEU A 25 1.23 10.31 -2.43
N GLY A 26 1.15 9.81 -3.66
CA GLY A 26 1.80 10.45 -4.78
C GLY A 26 1.38 9.83 -6.10
N ILE A 27 1.97 10.33 -7.17
CA ILE A 27 1.61 9.97 -8.55
C ILE A 27 2.69 9.14 -9.25
N GLU A 28 3.92 9.19 -8.75
CA GLU A 28 5.06 8.42 -9.24
C GLU A 28 5.38 7.24 -8.31
N SER A 29 6.46 6.50 -8.58
CA SER A 29 7.01 5.53 -7.64
C SER A 29 7.46 6.21 -6.33
N PRO A 30 7.32 5.54 -5.18
CA PRO A 30 7.67 6.13 -3.89
C PRO A 30 9.17 6.43 -3.78
N ASN A 31 9.51 7.60 -3.24
CA ASN A 31 10.90 7.98 -3.00
C ASN A 31 11.54 7.04 -1.94
N PRO A 32 12.72 6.43 -2.19
CA PRO A 32 13.38 5.55 -1.24
C PRO A 32 13.79 6.24 0.08
N ASP A 33 13.96 7.56 0.10
CA ASP A 33 14.42 8.32 1.27
C ASP A 33 13.30 8.74 2.23
N ILE A 34 12.04 8.50 1.87
CA ILE A 34 10.88 8.80 2.71
C ILE A 34 10.32 7.55 3.38
N GLY A 35 9.69 7.76 4.54
CA GLY A 35 9.02 6.73 5.32
C GLY A 35 9.98 5.81 6.08
N ILE A 36 9.42 5.07 7.02
CA ILE A 36 10.06 4.01 7.80
C ILE A 36 9.28 2.70 7.64
N THR A 37 9.84 1.60 8.10
CA THR A 37 9.20 0.28 8.03
C THR A 37 7.75 0.31 8.54
N ASN A 38 6.85 -0.34 7.81
CA ASN A 38 5.39 -0.37 7.99
C ASN A 38 4.65 0.92 7.62
N ASP A 39 5.28 1.87 6.91
CA ASP A 39 4.53 2.92 6.23
C ASP A 39 3.92 2.42 4.92
N LEU A 40 2.81 3.03 4.49
CA LEU A 40 2.11 2.72 3.26
C LEU A 40 2.21 3.88 2.28
N TYR A 41 2.48 3.58 1.01
CA TYR A 41 2.39 4.54 -0.08
C TYR A 41 1.33 4.11 -1.09
N ILE A 42 0.48 5.06 -1.49
CA ILE A 42 -0.57 4.84 -2.48
C ILE A 42 -0.25 5.68 -3.71
N ASN A 43 -0.03 5.00 -4.84
CA ASN A 43 0.08 5.68 -6.12
C ASN A 43 -1.33 5.96 -6.65
N GLN A 44 -1.69 7.24 -6.76
CA GLN A 44 -3.05 7.68 -7.09
C GLN A 44 -3.42 7.53 -8.57
N ILE A 45 -2.43 7.34 -9.45
CA ILE A 45 -2.66 7.13 -10.89
C ILE A 45 -2.87 5.64 -11.19
N THR A 46 -1.96 4.81 -10.67
CA THR A 46 -1.97 3.36 -10.93
C THR A 46 -2.80 2.58 -9.92
N MET A 47 -3.26 3.24 -8.85
CA MET A 47 -3.96 2.62 -7.71
C MET A 47 -3.15 1.47 -7.08
N GLN A 48 -1.82 1.52 -7.19
CA GLN A 48 -0.92 0.55 -6.60
C GLN A 48 -0.55 0.95 -5.16
N TYR A 49 -0.46 -0.06 -4.31
CA TYR A 49 -0.10 0.07 -2.91
C TYR A 49 1.31 -0.46 -2.70
N TYR A 50 2.10 0.27 -1.92
CA TYR A 50 3.47 -0.08 -1.58
C TYR A 50 3.65 -0.04 -0.07
N ILE A 51 4.36 -1.01 0.50
CA ILE A 51 4.71 -1.07 1.92
C ILE A 51 6.21 -0.88 2.10
N LYS A 52 6.60 -0.07 3.08
CA LYS A 52 8.01 0.15 3.41
C LYS A 52 8.52 -1.01 4.27
N SER A 53 9.59 -1.66 3.83
CA SER A 53 10.38 -2.62 4.61
C SER A 53 11.79 -2.05 4.87
N SER A 54 12.64 -2.80 5.57
CA SER A 54 14.06 -2.47 5.72
C SER A 54 14.83 -2.45 4.40
N GLU A 55 14.30 -3.07 3.34
CA GLU A 55 14.92 -3.14 2.02
C GLU A 55 14.41 -2.03 1.08
N GLY A 56 13.42 -1.26 1.50
CA GLY A 56 12.82 -0.19 0.70
C GLY A 56 11.31 -0.36 0.50
N TRP A 57 10.78 0.26 -0.55
CA TRP A 57 9.35 0.15 -0.89
C TRP A 57 9.10 -1.08 -1.75
N GLY A 58 8.29 -2.02 -1.26
CA GLY A 58 7.80 -3.18 -2.01
C GLY A 58 6.32 -3.06 -2.35
N LYS A 59 5.85 -3.67 -3.44
CA LYS A 59 4.41 -3.73 -3.72
C LYS A 59 3.72 -4.52 -2.62
N ALA A 60 2.60 -3.99 -2.13
CA ALA A 60 1.88 -4.55 -1.01
C ALA A 60 1.11 -5.84 -1.38
N TYR A 61 0.91 -6.11 -2.66
CA TYR A 61 0.27 -7.33 -3.18
C TYR A 61 0.92 -7.73 -4.52
N GLN A 62 0.88 -9.02 -4.83
CA GLN A 62 1.05 -9.56 -6.19
C GLN A 62 -0.30 -9.99 -6.73
#